data_AF-A0A9D6XDF5-F1
#
_entry.id   AF-A0A9D6XDF5-F1
#
_cell.length_a   1.000
_cell.length_b   1.000
_cell.length_c   1.000
_cell.angle_alpha   90.00
_cell.angle_beta   90.00
_cell.angle_gamma   90.00
#
_symmetry.space_group_name_H-M   'P 1'
#
loop_
_entity.id
_entity.type
_entity.pdbx_description
1 polymer ?
#
loop_
_entity_poly.entity_id
_entity_poly.type
_entity_poly.pdbx_seq_one_letter_code
_entity_poly.pdbx_strand_id
1 'polypeptide(L)' 'SHSWFNRFRKLLVRYEKLTDSYLALCHLAAAIIASRKAGLIYE' A
#
# COMPACT_ATOMS: atom_id res chain seq x y z
N SER A 1 -15.56 -2.21 1.99
CA SER A 1 -14.73 -1.99 0.77
C SER A 1 -13.58 -1.07 1.14
N HIS A 2 -12.32 -1.49 0.94
CA HIS A 2 -11.10 -0.83 1.44
C HIS A 2 -10.85 0.56 0.84
N SER A 3 -11.48 1.60 1.38
CA SER A 3 -11.29 3.00 0.95
C SER A 3 -9.82 3.45 0.96
N TRP A 4 -8.98 2.84 1.81
CA TRP A 4 -7.54 3.07 1.87
C TRP A 4 -6.80 2.67 0.59
N PHE A 5 -7.19 1.55 -0.02
CA PHE A 5 -6.62 1.09 -1.28
C PHE A 5 -7.08 1.95 -2.47
N ASN A 6 -8.23 2.62 -2.35
CA ASN A 6 -8.74 3.51 -3.40
C ASN A 6 -7.85 4.75 -3.59
N ARG A 7 -7.03 5.13 -2.60
CA ARG A 7 -6.05 6.23 -2.71
C ARG A 7 -4.87 5.89 -3.63
N PHE A 8 -4.54 4.61 -3.76
CA PHE A 8 -3.48 4.11 -4.64
C PHE A 8 -4.00 3.64 -6.01
N ARG A 9 -5.27 3.94 -6.36
CA ARG A 9 -5.88 3.55 -7.65
C ARG A 9 -5.14 4.03 -8.88
N LYS A 10 -4.54 5.21 -8.81
CA LYS A 10 -3.72 5.74 -9.91
C LYS A 10 -2.41 4.97 -10.09
N LEU A 11 -1.87 4.41 -9.01
CA LEU A 11 -0.74 3.47 -9.04
C LEU A 11 -1.21 2.13 -9.63
N LEU A 12 -2.32 1.59 -9.12
CA LEU A 12 -2.93 0.33 -9.57
C LEU A 12 -3.16 0.28 -11.08
N VAL A 13 -3.83 1.30 -11.66
CA VAL A 13 -4.14 1.36 -13.10
C VAL A 13 -2.88 1.32 -13.98
N ARG A 14 -1.74 1.83 -13.48
CA ARG A 14 -0.49 1.88 -14.25
C ARG A 14 0.32 0.59 -14.15
N TYR A 15 0.27 -0.07 -12.99
CA TYR A 15 1.02 -1.30 -12.73
C TYR A 15 0.20 -2.58 -12.91
N GLU A 16 -1.06 -2.47 -13.35
CA GLU A 16 -1.93 -3.63 -13.63
C GLU A 16 -1.32 -4.59 -14.68
N LYS A 17 -0.52 -4.05 -15.62
CA LYS A 17 0.22 -4.85 -16.62
C LYS A 17 1.53 -5.47 -16.09
N LEU A 18 2.01 -5.06 -14.91
CA LEU A 18 3.21 -5.58 -14.25
C LEU A 18 2.84 -6.07 -12.85
N THR A 19 2.30 -7.29 -12.79
CA THR A 19 1.86 -7.96 -11.56
C THR A 19 2.93 -7.98 -10.47
N ASP A 20 4.21 -8.05 -10.85
CA ASP A 20 5.35 -8.02 -9.93
C ASP A 20 5.51 -6.65 -9.22
N SER A 21 5.45 -5.56 -9.99
CA SER A 21 5.47 -4.20 -9.43
C SER A 21 4.23 -3.92 -8.58
N TYR A 22 3.08 -4.49 -8.95
CA TYR A 22 1.87 -4.40 -8.14
C TYR A 22 2.08 -5.01 -6.74
N LEU A 23 2.65 -6.21 -6.67
CA LEU A 23 2.88 -6.91 -5.42
C LEU A 23 3.90 -6.17 -4.53
N ALA A 24 4.97 -5.64 -5.12
CA ALA A 24 5.94 -4.80 -4.44
C ALA A 24 5.32 -3.51 -3.84
N LEU A 25 4.46 -2.84 -4.60
CA LEU A 25 3.78 -1.61 -4.16
C LEU A 25 2.72 -1.89 -3.07
N CYS A 26 2.05 -3.05 -3.12
CA CYS A 26 1.18 -3.51 -2.04
C CYS A 26 1.95 -3.77 -0.74
N HIS A 27 3.09 -4.45 -0.80
CA HIS A 27 3.95 -4.65 0.37
C HIS A 27 4.50 -3.32 0.91
N LEU A 28 4.90 -2.39 0.05
CA LEU A 28 5.34 -1.07 0.48
C LEU A 28 4.23 -0.30 1.21
N ALA A 29 3.01 -0.30 0.67
CA ALA A 29 1.86 0.33 1.33
C ALA A 29 1.56 -0.33 2.69
N ALA A 30 1.61 -1.66 2.78
CA ALA A 30 1.44 -2.38 4.03
C ALA A 30 2.53 -2.05 5.05
N ALA A 31 3.79 -1.95 4.63
CA ALA A 31 4.92 -1.58 5.49
C ALA A 31 4.79 -0.16 6.04
N ILE A 32 4.36 0.81 5.22
CA ILE A 32 4.12 2.20 5.67
C ILE A 32 3.00 2.25 6.71
N ILE A 33 1.91 1.50 6.51
CA ILE A 33 0.80 1.43 7.47
C ILE A 33 1.27 0.78 8.78
N ALA A 34 2.00 -0.33 8.68
CA ALA A 34 2.54 -1.06 9.82
C ALA A 34 3.52 -0.19 10.62
N SER A 35 4.44 0.52 9.95
CA SER A 35 5.39 1.44 10.58
C SER A 35 4.69 2.60 11.28
N ARG A 36 3.66 3.20 10.66
CA ARG A 36 2.86 4.25 11.30
C ARG A 36 2.09 3.77 12.52
N LYS A 37 1.52 2.56 12.47
CA LYS A 37 0.86 1.96 13.63
C LYS A 37 1.86 1.57 14.72
N ALA A 38 3.01 1.01 14.35
CA ALA A 38 4.06 0.66 15.30
C ALA A 38 4.54 1.90 16.06
N GLY A 39 4.81 3.01 15.36
CA GLY A 39 5.20 4.28 16.02
C GLY A 39 4.16 4.79 17.02
N LEU A 40 2.85 4.61 16.75
CA LEU A 40 1.76 4.96 17.66
C LEU A 40 1.61 4.03 18.87
N ILE A 41 2.14 2.80 18.81
CA ILE A 41 2.05 1.83 19.93
C ILE A 41 3.17 2.07 20.96
N TYR A 42 4.25 2.74 20.56
CA TYR A 42 5.40 3.07 21.42
C TYR A 42 5.38 4.53 21.94
N GLU A 43 4.28 5.26 21.76
CA GLU A 43 4.05 6.60 22.34
C GLU A 43 3.33 6.52 23.68
#